data_AF-A0A9D5PT53-F1
#
_entry.id   AF-A0A9D5PT53-F1
#
_cell.length_a   1.000
_cell.length_b   1.000
_cell.length_c   1.000
_cell.angle_alpha   90.00
_cell.angle_beta   90.00
_cell.angle_gamma   90.00
#
_symmetry.space_group_name_H-M   'P 1'
#
loop_
_entity.id
_entity.type
_entity.pdbx_description
1 polymer ?
#
loop_
_entity_poly.entity_id
_entity_poly.type
_entity_poly.pdbx_seq_one_letter_code
_entity_poly.pdbx_strand_id
1 'polypeptide(L)'
;MKKIMILLLITALAFANCSCFFEAEEEESILDALKISAWVLDEELEGTGYWAYEKLANGHGYWVSNDGKEVDSDSVFVYEQLEVGKPRVCAPLGYNHSHNLLIFLDFEGTVQVETDDPSDTTLRLAYSLSDPMNPSLGNWTEENAFRARAPMAVGVCPTGNFTNAGRIVTSDTPVDYEYYINVTAYEEDNTPLIMARIKLTVLEDPHYPYREVSFWSKSPNEVRSRFLSIELVEYEFSDVYKFDMELVETE
;
A
#
# COMPACT_ATOMS: atom_id res chain seq x y z
N MET A 1 -1.26 -18.91 -65.13
CA MET A 1 -2.31 -19.21 -64.12
C MET A 1 -1.79 -20.02 -62.93
N LYS A 2 -1.04 -21.12 -63.10
CA LYS A 2 -0.48 -21.91 -61.97
C LYS A 2 0.47 -21.15 -61.01
N LYS A 3 1.23 -20.15 -61.47
CA LYS A 3 2.15 -19.37 -60.63
C LYS A 3 1.48 -18.33 -59.73
N ILE A 4 0.30 -17.83 -60.10
CA ILE A 4 -0.47 -16.85 -59.30
C ILE A 4 -1.23 -17.55 -58.15
N MET A 5 -1.66 -18.79 -58.38
CA MET A 5 -2.35 -19.60 -57.38
C MET A 5 -1.44 -20.03 -56.21
N ILE A 6 -0.14 -20.25 -56.46
CA ILE A 6 0.82 -20.62 -55.41
C ILE A 6 1.14 -19.41 -54.51
N LEU A 7 1.19 -18.21 -55.08
CA LEU A 7 1.46 -16.99 -54.30
C LEU A 7 0.30 -16.65 -53.35
N LEU A 8 -0.95 -16.85 -53.79
CA LEU A 8 -2.15 -16.68 -52.97
C LEU A 8 -2.29 -17.74 -51.87
N LEU A 9 -1.81 -18.96 -52.10
CA LEU A 9 -1.83 -20.02 -51.08
C LEU A 9 -0.79 -19.74 -49.98
N ILE A 10 0.38 -19.21 -50.34
CA ILE A 10 1.46 -18.88 -49.39
C ILE A 10 1.07 -17.66 -48.54
N THR A 11 0.40 -16.65 -49.11
CA THR A 11 -0.12 -15.52 -48.31
C THR A 11 -1.28 -15.93 -47.41
N ALA A 12 -2.18 -16.83 -47.85
CA ALA A 12 -3.25 -17.33 -46.99
C ALA A 12 -2.71 -18.19 -45.82
N LEU A 13 -1.65 -18.98 -46.03
CA LEU A 13 -0.98 -19.76 -44.99
C LEU A 13 -0.11 -18.90 -44.05
N ALA A 14 0.39 -17.75 -44.51
CA ALA A 14 1.11 -16.79 -43.66
C ALA A 14 0.15 -15.98 -42.77
N PHE A 15 -1.05 -15.63 -43.26
CA PHE A 15 -2.07 -14.96 -42.45
C PHE A 15 -2.79 -15.90 -41.47
N ALA A 16 -2.93 -17.19 -41.81
CA ALA A 16 -3.53 -18.19 -40.90
C ALA A 16 -2.61 -18.59 -39.72
N ASN A 17 -1.29 -18.43 -39.86
CA ASN A 17 -0.33 -18.66 -38.78
C ASN A 17 0.01 -17.40 -37.97
N CYS A 18 -0.54 -16.23 -38.35
CA CYS A 18 -0.40 -14.98 -37.60
C CYS A 18 -1.63 -14.67 -36.71
N SER A 19 -2.66 -15.52 -36.73
CA SER A 19 -3.86 -15.39 -35.91
C SER A 19 -3.96 -16.44 -34.79
N CYS A 20 -2.86 -17.15 -34.48
CA CYS A 20 -2.82 -18.18 -33.43
C CYS A 20 -1.66 -17.98 -32.43
N PHE A 21 -1.28 -16.73 -32.19
CA PHE A 21 -0.50 -16.31 -31.02
C PHE A 21 -1.19 -15.09 -30.40
N PHE A 22 -2.48 -15.24 -30.08
CA PHE A 22 -2.90 -14.74 -28.78
C PHE A 22 -2.47 -15.88 -27.86
N GLU A 23 -1.30 -15.74 -27.23
CA GLU A 23 -1.20 -16.24 -25.86
C GLU A 23 -2.44 -15.67 -25.20
N ALA A 24 -3.36 -16.54 -24.77
CA ALA A 24 -4.31 -16.14 -23.77
C ALA A 24 -3.42 -15.63 -22.65
N GLU A 25 -3.28 -14.30 -22.55
CA GLU A 25 -2.96 -13.68 -21.28
C GLU A 25 -3.90 -14.37 -20.32
N GLU A 26 -3.31 -15.10 -19.38
CA GLU A 26 -4.00 -15.61 -18.22
C GLU A 26 -4.83 -14.42 -17.76
N GLU A 27 -6.16 -14.47 -17.97
CA GLU A 27 -7.07 -13.44 -17.51
C GLU A 27 -6.73 -13.34 -16.02
N GLU A 28 -5.99 -12.29 -15.62
CA GLU A 28 -5.71 -12.07 -14.21
C GLU A 28 -7.10 -12.09 -13.59
N SER A 29 -7.32 -13.10 -12.74
CA SER A 29 -8.61 -13.29 -12.09
C SER A 29 -9.05 -11.92 -11.61
N ILE A 30 -10.27 -11.50 -11.91
CA ILE A 30 -10.76 -10.18 -11.50
C ILE A 30 -10.57 -9.97 -9.98
N LEU A 31 -10.51 -11.09 -9.23
CA LEU A 31 -10.14 -11.22 -7.81
C LEU A 31 -8.79 -10.59 -7.42
N ASP A 32 -7.84 -10.50 -8.35
CA ASP A 32 -6.49 -9.95 -8.17
C ASP A 32 -6.27 -8.62 -8.90
N ALA A 33 -7.32 -8.01 -9.46
CA ALA A 33 -7.17 -6.84 -10.33
C ALA A 33 -6.57 -5.63 -9.57
N LEU A 34 -7.07 -5.31 -8.36
CA LEU A 34 -6.47 -4.29 -7.49
C LEU A 34 -5.62 -4.97 -6.41
N LYS A 35 -4.30 -4.81 -6.50
CA LYS A 35 -3.34 -5.26 -5.49
C LYS A 35 -3.00 -4.11 -4.54
N ILE A 36 -3.26 -4.31 -3.25
CA ILE A 36 -2.93 -3.37 -2.18
C ILE A 36 -1.80 -3.97 -1.36
N SER A 37 -0.64 -3.33 -1.35
CA SER A 37 0.56 -3.86 -0.69
C SER A 37 1.21 -2.84 0.24
N ALA A 38 2.03 -3.32 1.17
CA ALA A 38 2.83 -2.50 2.07
C ALA A 38 4.13 -3.21 2.48
N TRP A 39 5.08 -2.45 3.00
CA TRP A 39 6.22 -3.02 3.73
C TRP A 39 5.81 -3.34 5.16
N VAL A 40 5.85 -4.61 5.52
CA VAL A 40 5.40 -5.15 6.81
C VAL A 40 6.50 -5.99 7.45
N LEU A 41 6.43 -6.16 8.77
CA LEU A 41 7.33 -7.04 9.53
C LEU A 41 7.16 -8.47 9.00
N ASP A 42 8.27 -9.16 8.76
CA ASP A 42 8.24 -10.58 8.38
C ASP A 42 7.40 -11.37 9.40
N GLU A 43 6.49 -12.21 8.91
CA GLU A 43 5.56 -12.99 9.74
C GLU A 43 6.31 -13.87 10.75
N GLU A 44 7.50 -14.38 10.39
CA GLU A 44 8.34 -15.16 11.30
C GLU A 44 8.89 -14.34 12.47
N LEU A 45 8.93 -13.02 12.34
CA LEU A 45 9.45 -12.11 13.36
C LEU A 45 8.34 -11.52 14.24
N GLU A 46 7.07 -11.58 13.86
CA GLU A 46 5.97 -11.02 14.64
C GLU A 46 5.91 -11.63 16.06
N GLY A 47 5.93 -10.77 17.10
CA GLY A 47 5.92 -11.20 18.50
C GLY A 47 7.23 -11.83 19.02
N THR A 48 8.26 -11.93 18.18
CA THR A 48 9.53 -12.59 18.54
C THR A 48 10.61 -11.64 19.05
N GLY A 49 10.32 -10.34 19.18
CA GLY A 49 11.32 -9.33 19.51
C GLY A 49 10.79 -7.90 19.49
N TYR A 50 11.70 -6.95 19.34
CA TYR A 50 11.40 -5.52 19.24
C TYR A 50 12.39 -4.79 18.32
N TRP A 51 11.99 -3.62 17.84
CA TRP A 51 12.84 -2.76 17.01
C TRP A 51 13.67 -1.79 17.86
N ALA A 52 14.99 -2.01 17.88
CA ALA A 52 15.97 -1.16 18.55
C ALA A 52 16.45 -0.03 17.63
N TYR A 53 17.10 0.97 18.22
CA TYR A 53 17.61 2.13 17.51
C TYR A 53 19.13 2.23 17.68
N GLU A 54 19.84 2.56 16.59
CA GLU A 54 21.25 2.94 16.73
C GLU A 54 21.35 4.30 17.43
N LYS A 55 22.30 4.46 18.36
CA LYS A 55 22.45 5.67 19.20
C LYS A 55 22.71 6.99 18.44
N LEU A 56 22.66 7.01 17.11
CA LEU A 56 22.95 8.18 16.28
C LEU A 56 21.83 8.39 15.27
N ALA A 57 20.97 9.40 15.57
CA ALA A 57 20.11 10.28 14.77
C ALA A 57 19.74 10.03 13.29
N ASN A 58 20.04 8.88 12.69
CA ASN A 58 19.97 8.66 11.24
C ASN A 58 18.78 7.79 10.81
N GLY A 59 17.90 7.38 11.74
CA GLY A 59 16.70 6.61 11.40
C GLY A 59 16.94 5.12 11.19
N HIS A 60 18.18 4.65 11.24
CA HIS A 60 18.51 3.23 11.15
C HIS A 60 18.30 2.54 12.49
N GLY A 61 17.56 1.44 12.46
CA GLY A 61 17.33 0.56 13.59
C GLY A 61 17.61 -0.88 13.19
N TYR A 62 17.44 -1.79 14.12
CA TYR A 62 17.64 -3.22 13.90
C TYR A 62 16.65 -3.99 14.76
N TRP A 63 16.32 -5.21 14.36
CA TRP A 63 15.45 -6.06 15.14
C TRP A 63 16.27 -6.79 16.21
N VAL A 64 15.76 -6.79 17.44
CA VAL A 64 16.32 -7.56 18.56
C VAL A 64 15.30 -8.61 18.93
N SER A 65 15.63 -9.86 18.64
CA SER A 65 14.81 -11.00 19.04
C SER A 65 14.81 -11.19 20.57
N ASN A 66 13.82 -11.92 21.08
CA ASN A 66 13.62 -12.17 22.51
C ASN A 66 14.79 -12.91 23.18
N ASP A 67 15.61 -13.64 22.40
CA ASP A 67 16.83 -14.29 22.89
C ASP A 67 18.08 -13.37 22.85
N GLY A 68 17.90 -12.13 22.39
CA GLY A 68 18.92 -11.09 22.33
C GLY A 68 19.73 -11.07 21.04
N LYS A 69 19.40 -11.87 20.02
CA LYS A 69 20.06 -11.78 18.72
C LYS A 69 19.57 -10.58 17.92
N GLU A 70 20.53 -9.90 17.31
CA GLU A 70 20.30 -8.79 16.40
C GLU A 70 20.11 -9.32 14.97
N VAL A 71 19.10 -8.81 14.28
CA VAL A 71 18.80 -9.09 12.87
C VAL A 71 18.86 -7.77 12.11
N ASP A 72 19.55 -7.79 10.97
CA ASP A 72 19.76 -6.61 10.15
C ASP A 72 18.45 -6.11 9.53
N SER A 73 18.31 -4.79 9.52
CA SER A 73 17.16 -4.04 9.03
C SER A 73 16.61 -4.53 7.69
N ASP A 74 17.47 -4.71 6.69
CA ASP A 74 17.11 -5.11 5.32
C ASP A 74 16.41 -6.48 5.23
N SER A 75 16.48 -7.30 6.28
CA SER A 75 15.86 -8.62 6.36
C SER A 75 14.64 -8.71 7.27
N VAL A 76 14.28 -7.60 7.92
CA VAL A 76 13.19 -7.58 8.93
C VAL A 76 11.84 -7.29 8.29
N PHE A 77 11.82 -6.51 7.22
CA PHE A 77 10.59 -6.08 6.57
C PHE A 77 10.50 -6.64 5.15
N VAL A 78 9.33 -7.15 4.81
CA VAL A 78 9.00 -7.74 3.52
C VAL A 78 7.92 -6.93 2.84
N TYR A 79 7.95 -6.90 1.52
CA TYR A 79 6.90 -6.31 0.70
C TYR A 79 5.81 -7.35 0.49
N GLU A 80 4.60 -7.07 0.95
CA GLU A 80 3.50 -8.04 0.97
C GLU A 80 2.18 -7.41 0.53
N GLN A 81 1.39 -8.18 -0.23
CA GLN A 81 0.00 -7.88 -0.53
C GLN A 81 -0.87 -8.14 0.71
N LEU A 82 -1.73 -7.19 1.06
CA LEU A 82 -2.61 -7.32 2.21
C LEU A 82 -3.72 -8.35 1.94
N GLU A 83 -3.91 -9.26 2.89
CA GLU A 83 -5.00 -10.21 2.90
C GLU A 83 -6.18 -9.69 3.75
N VAL A 84 -7.41 -9.98 3.31
CA VAL A 84 -8.62 -9.55 4.03
C VAL A 84 -8.67 -10.18 5.42
N GLY A 85 -8.81 -9.35 6.46
CA GLY A 85 -8.91 -9.79 7.85
C GLY A 85 -7.60 -10.31 8.47
N LYS A 86 -6.45 -10.14 7.80
CA LYS A 86 -5.13 -10.49 8.32
C LYS A 86 -4.35 -9.20 8.67
N PRO A 87 -4.39 -8.73 9.92
CA PRO A 87 -3.62 -7.55 10.33
C PRO A 87 -2.11 -7.86 10.32
N ARG A 88 -1.31 -6.90 9.87
CA ARG A 88 0.17 -6.99 9.83
C ARG A 88 0.83 -5.79 10.44
N VAL A 89 2.01 -5.96 11.04
CA VAL A 89 2.78 -4.83 11.61
C VAL A 89 3.52 -4.11 10.50
N CYS A 90 3.28 -2.82 10.30
CA CYS A 90 4.00 -2.03 9.30
C CYS A 90 5.48 -1.88 9.65
N ALA A 91 6.32 -1.66 8.63
CA ALA A 91 7.65 -1.09 8.85
C ALA A 91 7.54 0.24 9.62
N PRO A 92 8.52 0.58 10.49
CA PRO A 92 8.43 1.75 11.34
C PRO A 92 8.34 3.02 10.49
N LEU A 93 7.55 4.00 10.95
CA LEU A 93 7.43 5.29 10.30
C LEU A 93 8.81 5.94 10.11
N GLY A 94 9.16 6.28 8.87
CA GLY A 94 10.48 6.85 8.56
C GLY A 94 11.58 5.82 8.23
N TYR A 95 11.24 4.52 8.13
CA TYR A 95 12.17 3.44 7.77
C TYR A 95 12.76 3.62 6.35
N ASN A 96 14.03 3.22 6.16
CA ASN A 96 14.74 3.24 4.86
C ASN A 96 14.66 4.60 4.12
N HIS A 97 14.82 5.72 4.84
CA HIS A 97 14.66 7.08 4.32
C HIS A 97 13.30 7.36 3.64
N SER A 98 12.35 6.44 3.79
CA SER A 98 11.00 6.52 3.24
C SER A 98 10.16 7.28 4.26
N HIS A 99 9.56 8.38 3.80
CA HIS A 99 8.74 9.21 4.66
C HIS A 99 7.40 8.50 4.88
N ASN A 100 7.06 8.24 6.14
CA ASN A 100 5.78 7.68 6.57
C ASN A 100 5.47 6.24 6.07
N LEU A 101 4.28 5.73 6.43
CA LEU A 101 3.75 4.45 5.94
C LEU A 101 3.39 4.61 4.46
N LEU A 102 3.90 3.71 3.60
CA LEU A 102 3.54 3.66 2.19
C LEU A 102 2.58 2.49 1.94
N ILE A 103 1.46 2.81 1.30
CA ILE A 103 0.53 1.83 0.73
C ILE A 103 0.70 1.88 -0.78
N PHE A 104 0.98 0.74 -1.39
CA PHE A 104 1.18 0.60 -2.83
C PHE A 104 -0.12 0.07 -3.44
N LEU A 105 -0.61 0.77 -4.45
CA LEU A 105 -1.83 0.43 -5.17
C LEU A 105 -1.45 0.12 -6.60
N ASP A 106 -1.58 -1.14 -6.98
CA ASP A 106 -1.32 -1.63 -8.33
C ASP A 106 -2.64 -2.09 -8.96
N PHE A 107 -2.99 -1.46 -10.08
CA PHE A 107 -4.26 -1.65 -10.79
C PHE A 107 -4.15 -1.04 -12.18
N GLU A 108 -4.75 -1.70 -13.16
CA GLU A 108 -4.83 -1.19 -14.53
C GLU A 108 -6.00 -0.23 -14.72
N GLY A 109 -5.93 0.96 -14.13
CA GLY A 109 -6.98 1.95 -14.28
C GLY A 109 -6.92 3.12 -13.31
N THR A 110 -8.08 3.66 -12.98
CA THR A 110 -8.20 4.80 -12.06
C THR A 110 -8.55 4.30 -10.67
N VAL A 111 -7.84 4.81 -9.66
CA VAL A 111 -8.10 4.55 -8.25
C VAL A 111 -8.42 5.86 -7.55
N GLN A 112 -9.48 5.85 -6.75
CA GLN A 112 -9.80 6.88 -5.77
C GLN A 112 -9.38 6.41 -4.39
N VAL A 113 -8.79 7.30 -3.61
CA VAL A 113 -8.37 7.06 -2.24
C VAL A 113 -8.87 8.21 -1.39
N GLU A 114 -9.53 7.90 -0.27
CA GLU A 114 -10.03 8.90 0.66
C GLU A 114 -9.97 8.43 2.12
N THR A 115 -9.77 9.35 3.04
CA THR A 115 -9.97 9.10 4.46
C THR A 115 -11.46 9.01 4.78
N ASP A 116 -11.84 8.23 5.79
CA ASP A 116 -13.25 8.05 6.21
C ASP A 116 -13.96 9.38 6.53
N ASP A 117 -13.23 10.31 7.14
CA ASP A 117 -13.64 11.71 7.28
C ASP A 117 -12.60 12.60 6.59
N PRO A 118 -12.90 13.20 5.43
CA PRO A 118 -11.99 14.12 4.74
C PRO A 118 -11.61 15.37 5.55
N SER A 119 -12.37 15.68 6.62
CA SER A 119 -12.09 16.76 7.55
C SER A 119 -11.21 16.33 8.74
N ASP A 120 -10.90 15.03 8.86
CA ASP A 120 -9.97 14.54 9.86
C ASP A 120 -8.58 15.14 9.62
N THR A 121 -8.08 15.86 10.63
CA THR A 121 -6.78 16.51 10.60
C THR A 121 -5.69 15.70 11.31
N THR A 122 -6.07 14.55 11.87
CA THR A 122 -5.21 13.60 12.59
C THR A 122 -4.60 12.55 11.68
N LEU A 123 -5.16 12.38 10.47
CA LEU A 123 -4.56 11.65 9.36
C LEU A 123 -4.41 12.58 8.16
N ARG A 124 -3.24 12.55 7.52
CA ARG A 124 -3.07 13.13 6.20
C ARG A 124 -2.60 12.11 5.18
N LEU A 125 -3.17 12.18 3.99
CA LEU A 125 -2.72 11.40 2.85
C LEU A 125 -1.91 12.27 1.89
N ALA A 126 -0.99 11.61 1.21
CA ALA A 126 -0.28 12.16 0.09
C ALA A 126 -0.05 11.06 -0.94
N TYR A 127 0.12 11.41 -2.21
CA TYR A 127 0.41 10.41 -3.23
C TYR A 127 1.56 10.84 -4.14
N SER A 128 2.24 9.84 -4.70
CA SER A 128 3.27 10.01 -5.73
C SER A 128 2.94 9.11 -6.92
N LEU A 129 2.88 9.73 -8.10
CA LEU A 129 2.75 9.03 -9.39
C LEU A 129 4.11 8.76 -10.05
N SER A 130 5.16 9.44 -9.58
CA SER A 130 6.53 9.23 -10.07
C SER A 130 7.23 8.18 -9.22
N ASP A 131 7.65 7.09 -9.86
CA ASP A 131 8.39 5.99 -9.24
C ASP A 131 7.70 5.46 -7.97
N PRO A 132 6.53 4.80 -8.10
CA PRO A 132 5.74 4.37 -6.94
C PRO A 132 6.50 3.44 -6.01
N MET A 133 7.50 2.69 -6.48
CA MET A 133 8.34 1.83 -5.64
C MET A 133 9.42 2.59 -4.87
N ASN A 134 9.71 3.84 -5.23
CA ASN A 134 10.69 4.69 -4.55
C ASN A 134 10.27 6.17 -4.64
N PRO A 135 9.15 6.55 -3.99
CA PRO A 135 8.55 7.86 -4.20
C PRO A 135 9.46 8.97 -3.67
N SER A 136 9.94 9.84 -4.58
CA SER A 136 10.84 10.94 -4.21
C SER A 136 10.18 11.95 -3.28
N LEU A 137 10.93 12.32 -2.25
CA LEU A 137 10.52 13.18 -1.14
C LEU A 137 10.04 14.58 -1.53
N GLY A 138 10.34 15.05 -2.74
CA GLY A 138 9.99 16.39 -3.20
C GLY A 138 8.65 16.52 -3.93
N ASN A 139 8.04 15.42 -4.35
CA ASN A 139 7.01 15.42 -5.40
C ASN A 139 5.67 14.84 -4.93
N TRP A 140 5.28 15.12 -3.69
CA TRP A 140 4.06 14.58 -3.11
C TRP A 140 2.94 15.62 -3.23
N THR A 141 1.74 15.18 -3.57
CA THR A 141 0.53 16.00 -3.48
C THR A 141 -0.23 15.60 -2.23
N GLU A 142 -0.33 16.49 -1.25
CA GLU A 142 -1.11 16.28 -0.03
C GLU A 142 -2.59 16.49 -0.31
N GLU A 143 -3.38 15.43 -0.18
CA GLU A 143 -4.83 15.46 -0.39
C GLU A 143 -5.47 14.27 0.32
N ASN A 144 -6.45 14.52 1.21
CA ASN A 144 -7.14 13.47 1.97
C ASN A 144 -8.20 12.72 1.15
N ALA A 145 -8.47 13.17 -0.07
CA ALA A 145 -9.35 12.52 -1.02
C ALA A 145 -8.88 12.86 -2.43
N PHE A 146 -8.36 11.88 -3.17
CA PHE A 146 -7.84 12.09 -4.52
C PHE A 146 -8.21 10.95 -5.45
N ARG A 147 -8.10 11.21 -6.76
CA ARG A 147 -8.33 10.22 -7.81
C ARG A 147 -7.23 10.30 -8.85
N ALA A 148 -6.56 9.20 -9.10
CA ALA A 148 -5.42 9.14 -10.02
C ALA A 148 -5.32 7.79 -10.72
N ARG A 149 -4.49 7.73 -11.77
CA ARG A 149 -4.21 6.48 -12.49
C ARG A 149 -3.15 5.67 -11.72
N ALA A 150 -3.42 4.40 -11.47
CA ALA A 150 -2.47 3.45 -10.89
C ALA A 150 -1.45 2.95 -11.96
N PRO A 151 -0.30 2.38 -11.56
CA PRO A 151 0.15 2.14 -10.20
C PRO A 151 0.57 3.42 -9.48
N MET A 152 0.38 3.46 -8.15
CA MET A 152 0.77 4.60 -7.31
C MET A 152 1.19 4.19 -5.91
N ALA A 153 1.92 5.06 -5.24
CA ALA A 153 2.16 4.96 -3.81
C ALA A 153 1.43 6.06 -3.06
N VAL A 154 0.77 5.68 -1.97
CA VAL A 154 0.07 6.55 -1.04
C VAL A 154 0.88 6.63 0.25
N GLY A 155 1.38 7.83 0.55
CA GLY A 155 1.98 8.17 1.81
C GLY A 155 0.91 8.49 2.86
N VAL A 156 0.86 7.68 3.90
CA VAL A 156 -0.04 7.83 5.03
C VAL A 156 0.70 8.51 6.17
N CYS A 157 0.27 9.71 6.55
CA CYS A 157 0.85 10.53 7.60
C CYS A 157 -0.08 10.60 8.82
N PRO A 158 -0.03 9.61 9.73
CA PRO A 158 -0.86 9.62 10.93
C PRO A 158 -0.27 10.62 11.95
N THR A 159 -0.78 11.85 11.96
CA THR A 159 -0.25 12.91 12.84
C THR A 159 -0.76 12.75 14.27
N GLY A 160 -1.96 12.18 14.46
CA GLY A 160 -2.69 12.09 15.73
C GLY A 160 -3.09 13.44 16.35
N ASN A 161 -2.56 14.54 15.82
CA ASN A 161 -2.74 15.89 16.32
C ASN A 161 -2.89 16.84 15.13
N PHE A 162 -3.66 17.91 15.34
CA PHE A 162 -3.75 18.99 14.38
C PHE A 162 -2.38 19.62 14.10
N THR A 163 -2.06 19.86 12.83
CA THR A 163 -0.82 20.51 12.39
C THR A 163 -1.09 21.46 11.23
N ASN A 164 -0.38 22.60 11.23
CA ASN A 164 -0.45 23.63 10.17
C ASN A 164 0.72 23.56 9.20
N ALA A 165 1.56 22.53 9.30
CA ALA A 165 2.72 22.40 8.41
C ALA A 165 2.24 22.20 6.95
N GLY A 166 2.89 22.89 6.02
CA GLY A 166 2.64 22.76 4.57
C GLY A 166 3.34 21.57 3.91
N ARG A 167 4.09 20.80 4.70
CA ARG A 167 4.60 19.48 4.36
C ARG A 167 4.63 18.64 5.63
N ILE A 168 4.03 17.46 5.63
CA ILE A 168 4.01 16.61 6.83
C ILE A 168 4.77 15.32 6.61
N VAL A 169 5.71 15.11 7.51
CA VAL A 169 6.51 13.91 7.64
C VAL A 169 6.53 13.63 9.12
N THR A 170 6.07 12.46 9.52
CA THR A 170 6.09 12.04 10.90
C THR A 170 6.90 10.76 11.06
N SER A 171 7.67 10.69 12.14
CA SER A 171 8.39 9.49 12.57
C SER A 171 7.65 8.74 13.66
N ASP A 172 6.59 9.32 14.21
CA ASP A 172 5.85 8.78 15.33
C ASP A 172 4.42 9.33 15.42
N THR A 173 3.54 8.58 16.07
CA THR A 173 2.12 8.90 16.25
C THR A 173 1.71 8.59 17.69
N PRO A 174 0.80 9.37 18.32
CA PRO A 174 0.26 9.01 19.62
C PRO A 174 -0.45 7.65 19.55
N VAL A 175 -0.29 6.85 20.59
CA VAL A 175 -1.01 5.56 20.71
C VAL A 175 -2.53 5.79 20.86
N ASP A 176 -3.33 4.74 20.74
CA ASP A 176 -4.80 4.74 20.86
C ASP A 176 -5.56 5.40 19.70
N TYR A 177 -4.91 5.59 18.54
CA TYR A 177 -5.58 6.05 17.33
C TYR A 177 -5.83 4.90 16.35
N GLU A 178 -7.03 4.92 15.75
CA GLU A 178 -7.38 4.11 14.60
C GLU A 178 -7.70 5.03 13.42
N TYR A 179 -7.31 4.62 12.22
CA TYR A 179 -7.60 5.34 10.99
C TYR A 179 -8.17 4.41 9.94
N TYR A 180 -9.04 4.96 9.08
CA TYR A 180 -9.67 4.22 7.99
C TYR A 180 -9.42 4.95 6.67
N ILE A 181 -8.98 4.19 5.67
CA ILE A 181 -8.72 4.66 4.31
C ILE A 181 -9.58 3.81 3.37
N ASN A 182 -10.41 4.47 2.60
CA ASN A 182 -11.26 3.87 1.59
C ASN A 182 -10.54 3.94 0.24
N VAL A 183 -10.54 2.84 -0.50
CA VAL A 183 -9.94 2.71 -1.82
C VAL A 183 -11.00 2.21 -2.78
N THR A 184 -11.23 2.90 -3.88
CA THR A 184 -12.16 2.47 -4.93
C THR A 184 -11.44 2.43 -6.27
N ALA A 185 -11.43 1.27 -6.92
CA ALA A 185 -10.94 1.13 -8.29
C ALA A 185 -12.10 1.26 -9.29
N TYR A 186 -11.81 1.86 -10.44
CA TYR A 186 -12.78 2.12 -11.49
C TYR A 186 -12.30 1.61 -12.83
N GLU A 187 -13.25 1.16 -13.64
CA GLU A 187 -13.02 0.92 -15.07
C GLU A 187 -12.75 2.21 -15.85
N GLU A 188 -12.38 2.05 -17.13
CA GLU A 188 -12.11 3.18 -18.03
C GLU A 188 -13.32 4.11 -18.20
N ASP A 189 -14.54 3.58 -18.11
CA ASP A 189 -15.78 4.35 -18.22
C ASP A 189 -16.19 5.06 -16.92
N ASN A 190 -15.41 4.89 -15.84
CA ASN A 190 -15.67 5.35 -14.47
C ASN A 190 -16.72 4.58 -13.68
N THR A 191 -17.09 3.38 -14.10
CA THR A 191 -17.89 2.46 -13.29
C THR A 191 -17.04 1.92 -12.13
N PRO A 192 -17.51 1.98 -10.86
CA PRO A 192 -16.79 1.36 -9.74
C PRO A 192 -16.68 -0.16 -9.95
N LEU A 193 -15.48 -0.70 -9.77
CA LEU A 193 -15.18 -2.11 -9.95
C LEU A 193 -14.90 -2.80 -8.61
N ILE A 194 -13.99 -2.25 -7.81
CA ILE A 194 -13.57 -2.80 -6.51
C ILE A 194 -13.68 -1.69 -5.46
N MET A 195 -14.19 -2.03 -4.29
CA MET A 195 -14.20 -1.21 -3.09
C MET A 195 -13.41 -1.93 -2.01
N ALA A 196 -12.43 -1.26 -1.44
CA ALA A 196 -11.59 -1.79 -0.38
C ALA A 196 -11.49 -0.79 0.77
N ARG A 197 -11.34 -1.31 1.99
CA ARG A 197 -11.18 -0.49 3.19
C ARG A 197 -9.99 -0.98 3.99
N ILE A 198 -9.10 -0.06 4.30
CA ILE A 198 -7.87 -0.31 5.05
C ILE A 198 -8.02 0.31 6.43
N LYS A 199 -7.80 -0.48 7.47
CA LYS A 199 -7.72 -0.04 8.85
C LYS A 199 -6.26 0.06 9.28
N LEU A 200 -5.91 1.16 9.93
CA LEU A 200 -4.63 1.37 10.58
C LEU A 200 -4.84 1.53 12.07
N THR A 201 -4.04 0.83 12.89
CA THR A 201 -4.11 0.95 14.35
C THR A 201 -2.72 1.28 14.89
N VAL A 202 -2.59 2.36 15.65
CA VAL A 202 -1.29 2.69 16.27
C VAL A 202 -0.99 1.69 17.38
N LEU A 203 0.13 0.98 17.27
CA LEU A 203 0.53 -0.05 18.22
C LEU A 203 1.31 0.54 19.40
N GLU A 204 1.31 -0.12 20.55
CA GLU A 204 2.24 0.24 21.62
C GLU A 204 3.69 -0.08 21.20
N ASP A 205 4.61 0.85 21.47
CA ASP A 205 6.06 0.65 21.26
C ASP A 205 6.81 0.95 22.57
N PRO A 206 6.88 -0.02 23.51
CA PRO A 206 7.45 0.19 24.84
C PRO A 206 8.96 0.46 24.80
N HIS A 207 9.63 0.14 23.69
CA HIS A 207 11.05 0.36 23.49
C HIS A 207 11.37 1.67 22.78
N TYR A 208 10.36 2.42 22.35
CA TYR A 208 10.54 3.74 21.77
C TYR A 208 10.90 4.78 22.85
N PRO A 209 12.04 5.48 22.73
CA PRO A 209 12.45 6.48 23.71
C PRO A 209 11.72 7.82 23.49
N TYR A 210 10.38 7.80 23.55
CA TYR A 210 9.53 8.96 23.29
C TYR A 210 9.77 10.15 24.23
N ARG A 211 10.45 9.95 25.36
CA ARG A 211 10.85 11.05 26.26
C ARG A 211 12.12 11.77 25.81
N GLU A 212 12.95 11.10 25.02
CA GLU A 212 14.23 11.61 24.52
C GLU A 212 14.08 12.20 23.11
N VAL A 213 13.14 11.69 22.31
CA VAL A 213 12.81 12.23 20.99
C VAL A 213 11.85 13.41 21.15
N SER A 214 12.35 14.64 21.10
CA SER A 214 11.49 15.84 21.17
C SER A 214 11.06 16.32 19.79
N PHE A 215 9.74 16.42 19.58
CA PHE A 215 9.13 17.14 18.46
C PHE A 215 8.32 18.32 19.00
N TRP A 216 8.48 19.48 18.38
CA TRP A 216 7.85 20.74 18.77
C TRP A 216 6.31 20.70 18.79
N SER A 217 5.70 19.74 18.09
CA SER A 217 4.26 19.55 18.01
C SER A 217 3.69 18.50 18.99
N LYS A 218 4.54 17.86 19.81
CA LYS A 218 4.16 16.73 20.67
C LYS A 218 4.31 17.06 22.14
N SER A 219 3.38 16.56 22.97
CA SER A 219 3.44 16.77 24.42
C SER A 219 4.56 15.90 25.03
N PRO A 220 5.35 16.41 26.00
CA PRO A 220 6.43 15.64 26.64
C PRO A 220 6.00 14.34 27.31
N ASN A 221 4.72 14.20 27.65
CA ASN A 221 4.15 13.04 28.34
C ASN A 221 3.28 12.16 27.45
N GLU A 222 3.12 12.50 26.17
CA GLU A 222 2.33 11.72 25.22
C GLU A 222 3.12 10.46 24.84
N VAL A 223 2.52 9.29 25.10
CA VAL A 223 3.06 8.01 24.65
C VAL A 223 2.86 7.93 23.14
N ARG A 224 3.94 7.61 22.43
CA ARG A 224 3.98 7.62 20.97
C ARG A 224 4.60 6.34 20.47
N SER A 225 4.28 5.99 19.25
CA SER A 225 4.75 4.78 18.60
C SER A 225 5.21 5.10 17.19
N ARG A 226 6.18 4.30 16.73
CA ARG A 226 6.64 4.29 15.33
C ARG A 226 5.88 3.26 14.50
N PHE A 227 5.10 2.41 15.15
CA PHE A 227 4.46 1.27 14.53
C PHE A 227 2.95 1.47 14.43
N LEU A 228 2.43 1.04 13.30
CA LEU A 228 1.00 0.80 13.10
C LEU A 228 0.82 -0.66 12.70
N SER A 229 -0.33 -1.24 13.02
CA SER A 229 -0.83 -2.36 12.25
C SER A 229 -1.61 -1.84 11.04
N ILE A 230 -1.56 -2.60 9.96
CA ILE A 230 -2.36 -2.40 8.75
C ILE A 230 -3.21 -3.65 8.51
N GLU A 231 -4.48 -3.46 8.20
CA GLU A 231 -5.43 -4.54 7.94
C GLU A 231 -6.34 -4.13 6.77
N LEU A 232 -6.47 -5.01 5.79
CA LEU A 232 -7.51 -4.89 4.79
C LEU A 232 -8.80 -5.46 5.40
N VAL A 233 -9.73 -4.60 5.82
CA VAL A 233 -10.95 -5.03 6.53
C VAL A 233 -12.10 -5.35 5.59
N GLU A 234 -12.12 -4.74 4.41
CA GLU A 234 -13.13 -4.99 3.38
C GLU A 234 -12.45 -5.02 2.00
N TYR A 235 -12.87 -5.94 1.14
CA TYR A 235 -12.50 -5.99 -0.28
C TYR A 235 -13.67 -6.64 -1.04
N GLU A 236 -14.42 -5.82 -1.76
CA GLU A 236 -15.64 -6.24 -2.45
C GLU A 236 -15.64 -5.77 -3.90
N PHE A 237 -16.17 -6.63 -4.78
CA PHE A 237 -16.55 -6.24 -6.14
C PHE A 237 -17.81 -5.39 -6.11
N SER A 238 -17.96 -4.47 -7.06
CA SER A 238 -19.23 -3.75 -7.20
C SER A 238 -20.35 -4.72 -7.58
N ASP A 239 -21.57 -4.41 -7.18
CA ASP A 239 -22.72 -5.30 -7.35
C ASP A 239 -22.98 -5.68 -8.82
N VAL A 240 -22.53 -4.85 -9.78
CA VAL A 240 -22.61 -5.15 -11.22
C VAL A 240 -21.84 -6.43 -11.56
N TYR A 241 -20.69 -6.66 -10.93
CA TYR A 241 -19.80 -7.81 -11.18
C TYR A 241 -20.07 -9.00 -10.25
N LYS A 242 -20.73 -8.79 -9.10
CA LYS A 242 -21.20 -9.90 -8.24
C LYS A 242 -22.18 -10.83 -8.99
N PHE A 243 -23.00 -10.28 -9.89
CA PHE A 243 -23.95 -11.08 -10.70
C PHE A 243 -23.27 -11.93 -11.79
N ASP A 244 -22.18 -11.45 -12.38
CA ASP A 244 -21.48 -12.20 -13.44
C ASP A 244 -20.66 -13.37 -12.85
N MET A 245 -20.12 -13.23 -11.64
CA MET A 245 -19.40 -14.32 -10.95
C MET A 245 -20.32 -15.47 -10.52
N GLU A 246 -21.55 -15.18 -10.06
CA GLU A 246 -22.53 -16.22 -9.69
C GLU A 246 -22.99 -17.08 -10.88
N LEU A 247 -22.93 -16.55 -12.11
CA LEU A 247 -23.29 -17.30 -13.31
C LEU A 247 -22.21 -18.30 -13.73
N VAL A 248 -20.93 -17.97 -13.52
CA VAL A 248 -19.79 -18.83 -13.88
C VAL A 248 -19.65 -20.04 -12.96
N GLU A 249 -20.03 -19.94 -11.68
CA GLU A 249 -20.02 -21.10 -10.75
C GLU A 249 -21.15 -22.11 -11.00
N THR A 250 -22.07 -21.82 -11.93
CA THR A 250 -23.23 -22.69 -12.23
C THR A 250 -23.16 -23.44 -13.56
N GLU A 251 -22.08 -23.27 -14.34
CA GLU A 251 -21.78 -24.06 -15.56
C GLU A 251 -20.74 -25.16 -15.32
#